data_AF-E3J3U0-F1
#
_entry.id   AF-E3J3U0-F1
#
_cell.length_a   1.000
_cell.length_b   1.000
_cell.length_c   1.000
_cell.angle_alpha   90.00
_cell.angle_beta   90.00
_cell.angle_gamma   90.00
#
_symmetry.space_group_name_H-M   'P 1'
#
loop_
_entity.id
_entity.type
_entity.pdbx_description
1 polymer ?
#
loop_
_entity_poly.entity_id
_entity_poly.type
_entity_poly.pdbx_seq_one_letter_code
_entity_poly.pdbx_strand_id
1 'polypeptide(L)'
;MSSVQDVTARDWPDENDILQGFRLIDDRLVGDSESFALRALRERLAGELFGDAERVEPTLGSSFNLVTQAGDATTTTGRETLLQGFRRQAAAKGGVMMWIHFEDLVVEGDSIAGQGTLNTMMTGSLAARAGRSDVAPEDLCLTTVPVAFFIRSAAGVMTSEVLYMNVEASSSSVRRNGTMPDPARFLALVDRRDSTV
;
A
#
# COMPACT_ATOMS: atom_id res chain seq x y z
N MET A 1 -1.41 -13.61 20.42
CA MET A 1 0.02 -14.01 20.39
C MET A 1 0.36 -14.30 18.95
N SER A 2 1.07 -13.41 18.26
CA SER A 2 1.47 -13.63 16.87
C SER A 2 2.70 -14.54 16.85
N SER A 3 2.62 -15.71 16.19
CA SER A 3 3.75 -16.63 16.06
C SER A 3 4.63 -16.18 14.90
N VAL A 4 5.92 -15.96 15.16
CA VAL A 4 6.91 -15.69 14.12
C VAL A 4 7.15 -16.99 13.36
N GLN A 5 6.75 -17.04 12.09
CA GLN A 5 7.12 -18.14 11.19
C GLN A 5 8.38 -17.76 10.42
N ASP A 6 9.37 -18.65 10.45
CA ASP A 6 10.55 -18.57 9.58
C ASP A 6 10.10 -19.04 8.20
N VAL A 7 9.93 -18.09 7.28
CA VAL A 7 9.29 -18.34 5.98
C VAL A 7 10.33 -18.82 4.97
N THR A 8 10.04 -19.91 4.27
CA THR A 8 10.89 -20.39 3.17
C THR A 8 10.83 -19.42 1.99
N ALA A 9 11.81 -19.46 1.08
CA ALA A 9 11.87 -18.56 -0.08
C ALA A 9 10.61 -18.58 -0.98
N ARG A 10 9.70 -19.54 -0.81
CA ARG A 10 8.46 -19.68 -1.59
C ARG A 10 7.29 -18.84 -1.05
N ASP A 11 7.34 -18.39 0.21
CA ASP A 11 6.24 -17.62 0.83
C ASP A 11 6.61 -16.15 1.09
N TRP A 12 7.71 -15.67 0.48
CA TRP A 12 8.08 -14.25 0.48
C TRP A 12 7.55 -13.57 -0.80
N PRO A 13 7.03 -12.33 -0.72
CA PRO A 13 6.55 -11.59 -1.88
C PRO A 13 7.59 -11.50 -2.99
N ASP A 14 7.17 -11.84 -4.21
CA ASP A 14 7.93 -11.60 -5.42
C ASP A 14 7.46 -10.33 -6.14
N GLU A 15 8.05 -10.04 -7.29
CA GLU A 15 7.66 -8.87 -8.09
C GLU A 15 6.21 -8.95 -8.59
N ASN A 16 5.67 -10.15 -8.83
CA ASN A 16 4.30 -10.31 -9.27
C ASN A 16 3.31 -10.00 -8.15
N ASP A 17 3.60 -10.43 -6.93
CA ASP A 17 2.78 -10.10 -5.76
C ASP A 17 2.71 -8.59 -5.53
N ILE A 18 3.87 -7.92 -5.55
CA ILE A 18 3.95 -6.47 -5.36
C ILE A 18 3.22 -5.71 -6.46
N LEU A 19 3.33 -6.16 -7.72
CA LEU A 19 2.73 -5.48 -8.87
C LEU A 19 1.29 -5.91 -9.18
N GLN A 20 0.73 -6.89 -8.45
CA GLN A 20 -0.59 -7.46 -8.72
C GLN A 20 -1.67 -6.38 -8.79
N GLY A 21 -1.67 -5.45 -7.82
CA GLY A 21 -2.70 -4.43 -7.76
C GLY A 21 -2.63 -3.43 -8.91
N PHE A 22 -1.43 -3.09 -9.38
CA PHE A 22 -1.25 -2.22 -10.54
C PHE A 22 -1.76 -2.86 -11.82
N ARG A 23 -1.43 -4.14 -12.06
CA ARG A 23 -1.91 -4.89 -13.24
C ARG A 23 -3.44 -4.99 -13.26
N LEU A 24 -4.03 -5.30 -12.11
CA LEU A 24 -5.49 -5.39 -11.98
C LEU A 24 -6.19 -4.04 -12.22
N ILE A 25 -5.58 -2.92 -11.85
CA ILE A 25 -6.10 -1.59 -12.18
C ILE A 25 -5.90 -1.26 -13.66
N ASP A 26 -4.72 -1.56 -14.21
CA ASP A 26 -4.39 -1.32 -15.61
C ASP A 26 -5.33 -2.10 -16.56
N ASP A 27 -5.61 -3.37 -16.26
CA ASP A 27 -6.57 -4.19 -17.00
C ASP A 27 -7.98 -3.58 -16.98
N ARG A 28 -8.42 -3.01 -15.85
CA ARG A 28 -9.72 -2.30 -15.78
C ARG A 28 -9.71 -1.01 -16.58
N LEU A 29 -8.60 -0.27 -16.58
CA LEU A 29 -8.45 0.97 -17.36
C LEU A 29 -8.41 0.73 -18.87
N VAL A 30 -8.06 -0.48 -19.33
CA VAL A 30 -8.23 -0.87 -20.74
C VAL A 30 -9.72 -0.93 -21.11
N GLY A 31 -10.57 -1.41 -20.19
CA GLY A 31 -12.03 -1.48 -20.38
C GLY A 31 -12.78 -0.17 -20.11
N ASP A 32 -12.24 0.70 -19.26
CA ASP A 32 -12.81 2.00 -18.87
C ASP A 32 -11.73 3.08 -18.78
N SER A 33 -11.27 3.54 -19.94
CA SER A 33 -10.15 4.50 -20.04
C SER A 33 -10.46 5.86 -19.42
N GLU A 34 -11.73 6.22 -19.26
CA GLU A 34 -12.16 7.51 -18.74
C GLU A 34 -12.36 7.50 -17.21
N SER A 35 -12.09 6.38 -16.55
CA SER A 35 -12.22 6.28 -15.08
C SER A 35 -11.16 7.12 -14.35
N PHE A 36 -11.50 8.38 -14.04
CA PHE A 36 -10.63 9.26 -13.26
C PHE A 36 -10.37 8.73 -11.85
N ALA A 37 -11.36 8.10 -11.22
CA ALA A 37 -11.21 7.52 -9.89
C ALA A 37 -10.16 6.40 -9.87
N LEU A 38 -10.17 5.49 -10.86
CA LEU A 38 -9.17 4.43 -10.97
C LEU A 38 -7.77 4.98 -11.26
N ARG A 39 -7.66 5.99 -12.13
CA ARG A 39 -6.38 6.67 -12.39
C ARG A 39 -5.83 7.30 -11.12
N ALA A 40 -6.66 7.99 -10.35
CA ALA A 40 -6.27 8.58 -9.07
C ALA A 40 -5.83 7.50 -8.05
N LEU A 41 -6.54 6.37 -7.97
CA LEU A 41 -6.15 5.25 -7.11
C LEU A 41 -4.81 4.66 -7.53
N ARG A 42 -4.60 4.42 -8.82
CA ARG A 42 -3.34 3.91 -9.34
C ARG A 42 -2.16 4.81 -8.97
N GLU A 43 -2.29 6.11 -9.22
CA GLU A 43 -1.23 7.08 -8.92
C GLU A 43 -0.97 7.20 -7.43
N ARG A 44 -2.03 7.16 -6.62
CA ARG A 44 -1.91 7.14 -5.16
C ARG A 44 -1.10 5.92 -4.72
N LEU A 45 -1.51 4.71 -5.10
CA LEU A 45 -0.81 3.47 -4.72
C LEU A 45 0.66 3.46 -5.16
N ALA A 46 0.96 4.02 -6.33
CA ALA A 46 2.33 4.17 -6.81
C ALA A 46 3.16 5.07 -5.89
N GLY A 47 2.57 6.18 -5.41
CA GLY A 47 3.22 7.05 -4.43
C GLY A 47 3.35 6.41 -3.05
N GLU A 48 2.32 5.69 -2.58
CA GLU A 48 2.33 4.98 -1.30
C GLU A 48 3.39 3.87 -1.24
N LEU A 49 3.77 3.29 -2.38
CA LEU A 49 4.72 2.18 -2.48
C LEU A 49 6.03 2.46 -1.72
N PHE A 50 6.56 3.68 -1.86
CA PHE A 50 7.79 4.12 -1.19
C PHE A 50 7.65 5.47 -0.45
N GLY A 51 6.44 6.01 -0.33
CA GLY A 51 6.18 7.25 0.41
C GLY A 51 6.38 8.54 -0.41
N ASP A 52 6.24 8.48 -1.73
CA ASP A 52 6.28 9.66 -2.60
C ASP A 52 5.02 10.52 -2.41
N ALA A 53 5.11 11.45 -1.45
CA ALA A 53 4.03 12.36 -1.12
C ALA A 53 3.71 13.33 -2.26
N GLU A 54 4.66 13.66 -3.15
CA GLU A 54 4.43 14.56 -4.28
C GLU A 54 3.54 13.89 -5.34
N ARG A 55 3.69 12.56 -5.49
CA ARG A 55 2.80 11.74 -6.33
C ARG A 55 1.42 11.52 -5.72
N VAL A 56 1.33 11.35 -4.40
CA VAL A 56 0.04 11.16 -3.70
C VAL A 56 -0.75 12.46 -3.60
N GLU A 57 -0.10 13.59 -3.33
CA GLU A 57 -0.77 14.87 -3.07
C GLU A 57 -1.84 15.27 -4.12
N PRO A 58 -1.61 15.19 -5.44
CA PRO A 58 -2.60 15.57 -6.43
C PRO A 58 -3.79 14.61 -6.52
N THR A 59 -3.72 13.41 -5.95
CA THR A 59 -4.83 12.44 -5.97
C THR A 59 -5.85 12.71 -4.86
N LEU A 60 -5.53 13.61 -3.92
CA LEU A 60 -6.34 13.89 -2.73
C LEU A 60 -6.96 15.28 -2.81
N GLY A 61 -8.29 15.35 -2.69
CA GLY A 61 -9.02 16.60 -2.55
C GLY A 61 -8.60 17.35 -1.29
N SER A 62 -8.72 18.68 -1.30
CA SER A 62 -8.30 19.55 -0.18
C SER A 62 -8.99 19.22 1.15
N SER A 63 -10.23 18.70 1.10
CA SER A 63 -11.00 18.25 2.26
C SER A 63 -10.93 16.73 2.51
N PHE A 64 -9.94 16.04 1.93
CA PHE A 64 -9.80 14.60 2.07
C PHE A 64 -9.66 14.16 3.54
N ASN A 65 -10.39 13.10 3.89
CA ASN A 65 -10.27 12.42 5.16
C ASN A 65 -10.27 10.90 4.96
N LEU A 66 -9.35 10.23 5.66
CA LEU A 66 -9.29 8.78 5.81
C LEU A 66 -9.81 8.41 7.20
N VAL A 67 -10.85 7.59 7.27
CA VAL A 67 -11.30 6.94 8.50
C VAL A 67 -10.75 5.52 8.53
N THR A 68 -9.87 5.23 9.49
CA THR A 68 -9.33 3.88 9.70
C THR A 68 -10.00 3.24 10.90
N GLN A 69 -10.59 2.06 10.70
CA GLN A 69 -11.07 1.17 11.74
C GLN A 69 -10.09 0.01 11.88
N ALA A 70 -9.49 -0.16 13.05
CA ALA A 70 -8.51 -1.20 13.33
C ALA A 70 -8.82 -1.86 14.67
N GLY A 71 -9.50 -3.02 14.63
CA GLY A 71 -10.12 -3.60 15.82
C GLY A 71 -11.12 -2.63 16.44
N ASP A 72 -10.97 -2.35 17.74
CA ASP A 72 -11.84 -1.40 18.47
C ASP A 72 -11.43 0.08 18.30
N ALA A 73 -10.31 0.35 17.63
CA ALA A 73 -9.82 1.71 17.43
C ALA A 73 -10.39 2.32 16.14
N THR A 74 -10.87 3.55 16.23
CA THR A 74 -11.22 4.37 15.06
C THR A 74 -10.40 5.65 15.07
N THR A 75 -9.72 5.93 13.96
CA THR A 75 -8.94 7.16 13.78
C THR A 75 -9.35 7.88 12.50
N THR A 76 -9.37 9.21 12.55
CA THR A 76 -9.58 10.05 11.36
C THR A 76 -8.29 10.79 11.04
N THR A 77 -7.81 10.61 9.81
CA THR A 77 -6.58 11.22 9.29
C THR A 77 -6.93 12.15 8.13
N GLY A 78 -6.71 13.45 8.31
CA GLY A 78 -6.85 14.42 7.23
C GLY A 78 -5.68 14.37 6.23
N ARG A 79 -5.89 14.97 5.05
CA ARG A 79 -4.91 15.09 3.96
C ARG A 79 -3.48 15.38 4.43
N GLU A 80 -3.26 16.46 5.18
CA GLU A 80 -1.90 16.87 5.58
C GLU A 80 -1.21 15.87 6.49
N THR A 81 -1.94 15.29 7.44
CA THR A 81 -1.42 14.27 8.33
C THR A 81 -1.02 13.00 7.55
N LEU A 82 -1.83 12.62 6.56
CA LEU A 82 -1.54 11.50 5.67
C LEU A 82 -0.27 11.77 4.83
N LEU A 83 -0.18 12.93 4.19
CA LEU A 83 1.01 13.33 3.41
C LEU A 83 2.28 13.40 4.26
N GLN A 84 2.18 13.88 5.51
CA GLN A 84 3.30 13.81 6.45
C GLN A 84 3.72 12.37 6.76
N GLY A 85 2.79 11.42 6.78
CA GLY A 85 3.07 10.00 6.89
C GLY A 85 3.96 9.50 5.75
N PHE A 86 3.59 9.79 4.51
CA PHE A 86 4.38 9.41 3.33
C PHE A 86 5.75 10.09 3.31
N ARG A 87 5.84 11.39 3.66
CA ARG A 87 7.15 12.06 3.79
C ARG A 87 8.06 11.39 4.82
N ARG A 88 7.52 10.90 5.94
CA ARG A 88 8.29 10.12 6.93
C ARG A 88 8.72 8.77 6.38
N GLN A 89 7.86 8.10 5.61
CA GLN A 89 8.20 6.85 4.91
C GLN A 89 9.34 7.07 3.91
N ALA A 90 9.27 8.08 3.06
CA ALA A 90 10.34 8.42 2.12
C ALA A 90 11.65 8.78 2.82
N ALA A 91 11.58 9.50 3.94
CA ALA A 91 12.75 9.84 4.76
C ALA A 91 13.47 8.60 5.33
N ALA A 92 12.80 7.45 5.38
CA ALA A 92 13.41 6.17 5.74
C ALA A 92 14.28 5.57 4.62
N LYS A 93 14.41 6.23 3.46
CA LYS A 93 15.33 5.91 2.35
C LYS A 93 15.22 4.45 1.86
N GLY A 94 13.99 4.02 1.55
CA GLY A 94 13.73 2.63 1.14
C GLY A 94 13.67 1.65 2.31
N GLY A 95 13.63 2.14 3.55
CA GLY A 95 13.49 1.31 4.74
C GLY A 95 12.09 0.72 4.94
N VAL A 96 11.08 1.24 4.24
CA VAL A 96 9.68 0.80 4.28
C VAL A 96 9.10 0.78 2.87
N MET A 97 8.33 -0.25 2.57
CA MET A 97 7.56 -0.40 1.33
C MET A 97 6.16 -0.91 1.67
N MET A 98 5.14 -0.37 1.01
CA MET A 98 3.75 -0.76 1.24
C MET A 98 3.01 -1.05 -0.05
N TRP A 99 2.25 -2.13 -0.14
CA TRP A 99 1.39 -2.39 -1.29
C TRP A 99 0.15 -3.15 -0.85
N ILE A 100 -0.88 -3.13 -1.69
CA ILE A 100 -2.07 -3.94 -1.50
C ILE A 100 -2.11 -5.05 -2.56
N HIS A 101 -2.30 -6.28 -2.10
CA HIS A 101 -2.72 -7.38 -2.96
C HIS A 101 -4.25 -7.37 -2.96
N PHE A 102 -4.89 -7.09 -4.10
CA PHE A 102 -6.34 -7.07 -4.20
C PHE A 102 -6.92 -8.46 -4.41
N GLU A 103 -7.96 -8.78 -3.65
CA GLU A 103 -8.84 -9.92 -3.91
C GLU A 103 -10.04 -9.46 -4.76
N ASP A 104 -10.65 -8.33 -4.38
CA ASP A 104 -11.73 -7.70 -5.11
C ASP A 104 -11.51 -6.19 -5.26
N LEU A 105 -11.98 -5.66 -6.38
CA LEU A 105 -12.04 -4.23 -6.64
C LEU A 105 -13.27 -3.94 -7.50
N VAL A 106 -14.13 -3.04 -7.06
CA VAL A 106 -15.35 -2.64 -7.76
C VAL A 106 -15.31 -1.14 -7.93
N VAL A 107 -15.70 -0.68 -9.12
CA VAL A 107 -15.73 0.73 -9.48
C VAL A 107 -17.10 1.03 -10.05
N GLU A 108 -17.76 2.04 -9.50
CA GLU A 108 -19.05 2.52 -9.96
C GLU A 108 -19.08 4.05 -9.91
N GLY A 109 -19.01 4.67 -11.08
CA GLY A 109 -18.86 6.12 -11.20
C GLY A 109 -17.63 6.62 -10.44
N ASP A 110 -17.84 7.54 -9.50
CA ASP A 110 -16.78 8.12 -8.67
C ASP A 110 -16.48 7.31 -7.39
N SER A 111 -17.08 6.13 -7.22
CA SER A 111 -16.88 5.29 -6.03
C SER A 111 -16.04 4.07 -6.34
N ILE A 112 -15.13 3.73 -5.43
CA ILE A 112 -14.34 2.50 -5.47
C ILE A 112 -14.56 1.75 -4.15
N ALA A 113 -14.84 0.45 -4.24
CA ALA A 113 -14.82 -0.46 -3.12
C ALA A 113 -13.82 -1.57 -3.40
N GLY A 114 -13.12 -2.06 -2.38
CA GLY A 114 -12.23 -3.20 -2.57
C GLY A 114 -11.86 -3.87 -1.27
N GLN A 115 -11.26 -5.04 -1.41
CA GLN A 115 -10.68 -5.78 -0.30
C GLN A 115 -9.43 -6.53 -0.75
N GLY A 116 -8.62 -6.91 0.23
CA GLY A 116 -7.43 -7.70 0.00
C GLY A 116 -6.50 -7.65 1.20
N THR A 117 -5.21 -7.72 0.93
CA THR A 117 -4.18 -7.72 1.98
C THR A 117 -3.25 -6.52 1.81
N LEU A 118 -3.20 -5.65 2.83
CA LEU A 118 -2.18 -4.62 2.96
C LEU A 118 -0.89 -5.27 3.45
N ASN A 119 0.16 -5.11 2.66
CA ASN A 119 1.49 -5.62 2.94
C ASN A 119 2.41 -4.45 3.27
N THR A 120 3.13 -4.56 4.38
CA THR A 120 4.14 -3.59 4.80
C THR A 120 5.45 -4.31 5.04
N MET A 121 6.44 -4.03 4.19
CA MET A 121 7.81 -4.52 4.34
C MET A 121 8.67 -3.45 4.99
N MET A 122 9.42 -3.81 6.03
CA MET A 122 10.34 -2.94 6.74
C MET A 122 11.72 -3.59 6.85
N THR A 123 12.76 -2.75 6.82
CA THR A 123 14.10 -3.15 7.28
C THR A 123 14.07 -3.54 8.76
N GLY A 124 14.93 -4.46 9.15
CA GLY A 124 15.00 -4.93 10.53
C GLY A 124 15.32 -3.82 11.53
N SER A 125 16.14 -2.85 11.13
CA SER A 125 16.40 -1.64 11.93
C SER A 125 15.13 -0.83 12.24
N LEU A 126 14.19 -0.70 11.30
CA LEU A 126 12.94 0.01 11.53
C LEU A 126 11.93 -0.85 12.29
N ALA A 127 11.87 -2.15 11.98
CA ALA A 127 11.03 -3.09 12.74
C ALA A 127 11.42 -3.12 14.23
N ALA A 128 12.72 -3.12 14.54
CA ALA A 128 13.22 -3.05 15.91
C ALA A 128 12.81 -1.76 16.62
N ARG A 129 12.88 -0.61 15.95
CA ARG A 129 12.38 0.68 16.49
C ARG A 129 10.87 0.68 16.70
N ALA A 130 10.13 -0.10 15.90
CA ALA A 130 8.70 -0.34 16.06
C ALA A 130 8.38 -1.40 17.14
N GLY A 131 9.37 -1.91 17.87
CA GLY A 131 9.19 -2.81 19.01
C GLY A 131 9.39 -4.30 18.70
N ARG A 132 9.87 -4.66 17.51
CA ARG A 132 10.18 -6.06 17.15
C ARG A 132 11.60 -6.44 17.59
N SER A 133 11.72 -6.97 18.81
CA SER A 133 13.00 -7.37 19.40
C SER A 133 13.60 -8.66 18.83
N ASP A 134 12.85 -9.40 18.02
CA ASP A 134 13.23 -10.67 17.39
C ASP A 134 13.91 -10.53 16.01
N VAL A 135 14.08 -9.29 15.54
CA VAL A 135 14.55 -8.95 14.19
C VAL A 135 15.94 -8.29 14.27
N ALA A 136 16.91 -8.80 13.52
CA ALA A 136 18.25 -8.23 13.44
C ALA A 136 18.30 -7.08 12.41
N PRO A 137 19.25 -6.13 12.50
CA PRO A 137 19.35 -4.99 11.58
C PRO A 137 19.37 -5.35 10.08
N GLU A 138 19.98 -6.49 9.74
CA GLU A 138 20.15 -7.05 8.39
C GLU A 138 18.94 -7.84 7.87
N ASP A 139 17.91 -8.03 8.69
CA ASP A 139 16.71 -8.77 8.31
C ASP A 139 15.68 -7.86 7.62
N LEU A 140 14.68 -8.49 7.02
CA LEU A 140 13.44 -7.83 6.61
C LEU A 140 12.27 -8.38 7.41
N CYS A 141 11.35 -7.51 7.78
CA CYS A 141 10.07 -7.86 8.39
C CYS A 141 8.95 -7.55 7.40
N LEU A 142 8.10 -8.52 7.12
CA LEU A 142 6.86 -8.34 6.38
C LEU A 142 5.69 -8.47 7.35
N THR A 143 4.80 -7.49 7.35
CA THR A 143 3.52 -7.55 8.04
C THR A 143 2.41 -7.56 7.00
N THR A 144 1.47 -8.49 7.15
CA THR A 144 0.29 -8.57 6.29
C THR A 144 -0.96 -8.31 7.15
N VAL A 145 -1.89 -7.52 6.62
CA VAL A 145 -3.15 -7.20 7.30
C VAL A 145 -4.29 -7.29 6.29
N PRO A 146 -5.31 -8.14 6.51
CA PRO A 146 -6.51 -8.12 5.68
C PRO A 146 -7.22 -6.77 5.82
N VAL A 147 -7.63 -6.20 4.69
CA VAL A 147 -8.25 -4.88 4.63
C VAL A 147 -9.47 -4.88 3.72
N ALA A 148 -10.42 -4.01 4.03
CA ALA A 148 -11.50 -3.62 3.13
C ALA A 148 -11.58 -2.10 3.12
N PHE A 149 -11.83 -1.50 1.97
CA PHE A 149 -11.88 -0.06 1.83
C PHE A 149 -13.00 0.41 0.91
N PHE A 150 -13.41 1.65 1.13
CA PHE A 150 -14.35 2.37 0.30
C PHE A 150 -13.86 3.79 0.09
N ILE A 151 -13.68 4.19 -1.16
CA ILE A 151 -13.16 5.49 -1.58
C ILE A 151 -14.26 6.20 -2.37
N ARG A 152 -14.48 7.48 -2.05
CA ARG A 152 -15.27 8.40 -2.88
C ARG A 152 -14.37 9.40 -3.54
N SER A 153 -14.63 9.67 -4.80
CA SER A 153 -13.98 10.71 -5.58
C SER A 153 -14.98 11.78 -5.99
N ALA A 154 -14.46 12.94 -6.38
CA ALA A 154 -15.21 13.96 -7.08
C ALA A 154 -14.23 14.77 -7.92
N ALA A 155 -14.59 15.09 -9.16
CA ALA A 155 -13.73 15.84 -10.08
C ALA A 155 -12.31 15.23 -10.22
N GLY A 156 -12.22 13.91 -10.23
CA GLY A 156 -10.97 13.16 -10.43
C GLY A 156 -10.02 13.10 -9.24
N VAL A 157 -10.42 13.57 -8.05
CA VAL A 157 -9.64 13.43 -6.80
C VAL A 157 -10.44 12.71 -5.72
N MET A 158 -9.75 12.01 -4.84
CA MET A 158 -10.35 11.34 -3.69
C MET A 158 -10.80 12.36 -2.65
N THR A 159 -12.03 12.25 -2.18
CA THR A 159 -12.62 13.16 -1.19
C THR A 159 -12.78 12.51 0.18
N SER A 160 -12.91 11.18 0.22
CA SER A 160 -12.96 10.42 1.47
C SER A 160 -12.59 8.98 1.25
N GLU A 161 -12.02 8.37 2.27
CA GLU A 161 -11.80 6.93 2.34
C GLU A 161 -12.21 6.40 3.70
N VAL A 162 -12.83 5.22 3.71
CA VAL A 162 -12.98 4.39 4.91
C VAL A 162 -12.17 3.13 4.69
N LEU A 163 -11.29 2.82 5.63
CA LEU A 163 -10.43 1.64 5.64
C LEU A 163 -10.74 0.82 6.90
N TYR A 164 -11.14 -0.42 6.71
CA TYR A 164 -11.21 -1.42 7.76
C TYR A 164 -9.95 -2.29 7.71
N MET A 165 -9.32 -2.50 8.85
CA MET A 165 -8.14 -3.33 9.03
C MET A 165 -8.44 -4.44 10.04
N ASN A 166 -8.37 -5.69 9.60
CA ASN A 166 -8.49 -6.84 10.48
C ASN A 166 -7.14 -7.12 11.17
N VAL A 167 -6.81 -6.33 12.17
CA VAL A 167 -5.54 -6.43 12.91
C VAL A 167 -5.40 -7.77 13.65
N GLU A 168 -6.51 -8.41 14.03
CA GLU A 168 -6.49 -9.72 14.69
C GLU A 168 -6.08 -10.85 13.75
N ALA A 169 -6.39 -10.70 12.46
CA ALA A 169 -5.95 -11.61 11.39
C ALA A 169 -4.60 -11.20 10.77
N SER A 170 -3.91 -10.21 11.35
CA SER A 170 -2.59 -9.81 10.86
C SER A 170 -1.54 -10.89 11.13
N SER A 171 -0.58 -11.01 10.22
CA SER A 171 0.56 -11.90 10.38
C SER A 171 1.87 -11.14 10.18
N SER A 172 2.97 -11.69 10.71
CA SER A 172 4.29 -11.14 10.47
C SER A 172 5.30 -12.24 10.24
N SER A 173 6.13 -12.06 9.21
CA SER A 173 7.23 -12.95 8.87
C SER A 173 8.54 -12.19 8.83
N VAL A 174 9.63 -12.91 9.06
CA VAL A 174 10.99 -12.35 9.04
C VAL A 174 11.78 -13.09 7.98
N ARG A 175 12.44 -12.36 7.10
CA ARG A 175 13.44 -12.90 6.18
C ARG A 175 14.82 -12.53 6.67
N ARG A 176 15.58 -13.54 7.05
CA ARG A 176 16.96 -13.36 7.51
C ARG A 176 17.87 -12.90 6.39
N ASN A 177 18.74 -11.92 6.67
CA ASN A 177 19.68 -11.37 5.68
C ASN A 177 19.01 -10.93 4.36
N GLY A 178 17.85 -10.28 4.46
CA GLY A 178 17.08 -9.85 3.30
C GLY A 178 17.56 -8.51 2.74
N THR A 179 17.20 -8.21 1.50
CA THR A 179 17.47 -6.90 0.88
C THR A 179 16.15 -6.32 0.39
N MET A 180 15.89 -5.06 0.73
CA MET A 180 14.71 -4.35 0.26
C MET A 180 14.69 -4.34 -1.28
N PRO A 181 13.51 -4.48 -1.90
CA PRO A 181 13.36 -4.25 -3.33
C PRO A 181 13.88 -2.86 -3.73
N ASP A 182 14.52 -2.76 -4.90
CA ASP A 182 15.01 -1.48 -5.43
C ASP A 182 13.82 -0.58 -5.80
N PRO A 183 13.64 0.57 -5.13
CA PRO A 183 12.53 1.48 -5.41
C PRO A 183 12.51 1.98 -6.86
N ALA A 184 13.68 2.26 -7.43
CA ALA A 184 13.76 2.79 -8.79
C ALA A 184 13.29 1.76 -9.82
N ARG A 185 13.64 0.48 -9.61
CA ARG A 185 13.15 -0.63 -10.44
C ARG A 185 11.64 -0.75 -10.40
N PHE A 186 11.05 -0.77 -9.21
CA PHE A 186 9.59 -0.95 -9.08
C PHE A 186 8.81 0.24 -9.62
N LEU A 187 9.26 1.47 -9.36
CA LEU A 187 8.63 2.65 -9.95
C LEU A 187 8.72 2.63 -11.49
N ALA A 188 9.87 2.24 -12.05
CA ALA A 188 10.00 2.10 -13.50
C ALA A 188 9.05 1.04 -14.08
N LEU A 189 8.76 -0.05 -13.35
CA LEU A 189 7.78 -1.06 -13.77
C LEU A 189 6.34 -0.54 -13.67
N VAL A 190 6.02 0.20 -12.60
CA VAL A 190 4.70 0.85 -12.45
C VAL A 190 4.48 1.92 -13.52
N ASP A 191 5.52 2.64 -13.93
CA ASP A 191 5.39 3.72 -14.92
C ASP A 191 5.44 3.23 -16.37
N ARG A 192 5.99 2.04 -16.61
CA ARG A 192 5.89 1.36 -17.90
C ARG A 192 4.44 0.90 -18.09
N ARG A 193 3.64 1.74 -18.72
CA ARG A 193 2.42 1.28 -19.40
C ARG A 193 2.87 0.21 -20.39
N ASP A 194 2.38 -1.02 -20.26
CA ASP A 194 2.62 -2.05 -21.26
C ASP A 194 2.28 -1.47 -22.63
N SER A 195 3.34 -1.22 -23.40
CA SER A 195 3.29 -0.63 -24.73
C SER A 195 2.99 -1.74 -25.73
N THR A 196 1.97 -2.54 -25.42
CA THR A 196 1.47 -3.62 -26.26
C THR A 196 -0.01 -3.37 -26.47
N VAL A 197 -0.26 -2.55 -27.48
CA VAL A 197 -1.45 -2.61 -28.34
C VAL A 197 -1.55 -4.00 -28.95
#